data_AF-A0A7W0MHV2-F1
#
_entry.id   AF-A0A7W0MHV2-F1
#
_cell.length_a   1.000
_cell.length_b   1.000
_cell.length_c   1.000
_cell.angle_alpha   90.00
_cell.angle_beta   90.00
_cell.angle_gamma   90.00
#
_symmetry.space_group_name_H-M   'P 1'
#
loop_
_entity.id
_entity.type
_entity.pdbx_description
1 polymer ?
#
loop_
_entity_poly.entity_id
_entity_poly.type
_entity_poly.pdbx_seq_one_letter_code
_entity_poly.pdbx_strand_id
1 'polypeptide(L)'
;MRRQTLISALGIAWTIFYAAFVVWLYATAPQTLAEITTQASSAVGTYQIDQARFDAARELFRREQHRAARDEWARADPGGRDARTQFYIAYSFYREGWGRLYNDDELFRQGIEAASRALSLSPESALTIDDPELKMHAAAELKAELEQGVERTWDDLNPLKMTRERK
;
A
#
# COMPACT_ATOMS: atom_id res chain seq x y z
N MET A 1 16.51 -17.74 -51.09
CA MET A 1 15.49 -18.55 -50.37
C MET A 1 15.63 -18.51 -48.84
N ARG A 2 16.82 -18.69 -48.21
CA ARG A 2 16.96 -18.71 -46.72
C ARG A 2 16.57 -17.43 -45.96
N ARG A 3 16.71 -16.24 -46.57
CA ARG A 3 16.39 -14.95 -45.92
C ARG A 3 14.88 -14.72 -45.72
N GLN A 4 14.04 -15.19 -46.65
CA GLN A 4 12.59 -15.05 -46.52
C GLN A 4 12.04 -15.94 -45.41
N THR A 5 12.55 -17.18 -45.28
CA THR A 5 12.18 -18.09 -44.19
C THR A 5 12.57 -17.55 -42.82
N LEU A 6 13.71 -16.85 -42.71
CA LEU A 6 14.13 -16.18 -41.47
C LEU A 6 13.20 -15.04 -41.07
N ILE A 7 12.76 -14.21 -42.01
CA ILE A 7 11.86 -13.08 -41.74
C ILE A 7 10.46 -13.60 -41.36
N SER A 8 9.95 -14.61 -42.06
CA SER A 8 8.67 -15.25 -41.74
C SER A 8 8.70 -15.95 -40.39
N ALA A 9 9.80 -16.65 -40.07
CA ALA A 9 9.97 -17.29 -38.76
C ALA A 9 10.04 -16.24 -37.63
N LEU A 10 10.67 -15.09 -37.87
CA LEU A 10 10.73 -14.00 -36.89
C LEU A 10 9.34 -13.43 -36.58
N GLY A 11 8.52 -13.22 -37.61
CA GLY A 11 7.15 -12.72 -37.43
C GLY A 11 6.25 -13.69 -36.68
N ILE A 12 6.37 -15.00 -36.97
CA ILE A 12 5.62 -16.04 -36.26
C ILE A 12 6.08 -16.12 -34.80
N ALA A 13 7.39 -16.12 -34.56
CA ALA A 13 7.94 -16.14 -33.20
C ALA A 13 7.49 -14.90 -32.40
N TRP A 14 7.45 -13.72 -33.02
CA TRP A 14 6.98 -12.49 -32.38
C TRP A 14 5.50 -12.56 -32.01
N THR A 15 4.67 -13.13 -32.89
CA THR A 15 3.23 -13.28 -32.65
C THR A 15 2.96 -14.28 -31.52
N ILE A 16 3.69 -15.38 -31.48
CA ILE A 16 3.60 -16.38 -30.40
C ILE A 16 4.06 -15.76 -29.08
N PHE A 17 5.16 -15.00 -29.09
CA PHE A 17 5.66 -14.33 -27.90
C PHE A 17 4.66 -13.29 -27.39
N TYR A 18 4.08 -12.49 -28.28
CA TYR A 18 3.05 -11.52 -27.93
C TYR A 18 1.80 -12.18 -27.34
N ALA A 19 1.31 -13.26 -27.95
CA ALA A 19 0.18 -14.01 -27.43
C ALA A 19 0.49 -14.62 -26.05
N ALA A 20 1.67 -15.20 -25.86
CA ALA A 20 2.12 -15.73 -24.57
C ALA A 20 2.25 -14.61 -23.53
N PHE A 21 2.73 -13.43 -23.92
CA PHE A 21 2.85 -12.26 -23.05
C PHE A 21 1.48 -11.72 -22.62
N VAL A 22 0.49 -11.69 -23.51
CA VAL A 22 -0.89 -11.30 -23.17
C VAL A 22 -1.53 -12.31 -22.21
N VAL A 23 -1.37 -13.61 -22.47
CA VAL A 23 -1.87 -14.66 -21.56
C VAL A 23 -1.17 -14.60 -20.21
N TRP A 24 0.15 -14.35 -20.19
CA TRP A 24 0.92 -14.17 -18.97
C TRP A 24 0.47 -12.93 -18.20
N LEU A 25 0.27 -11.79 -18.87
CA LEU A 25 -0.30 -10.60 -18.25
C LEU A 25 -1.67 -10.88 -17.65
N TYR A 26 -2.52 -11.65 -18.30
CA TYR A 26 -3.85 -11.99 -17.77
C TYR A 26 -3.77 -12.95 -16.57
N ALA A 27 -2.86 -13.93 -16.60
CA ALA A 27 -2.66 -14.89 -15.51
C ALA A 27 -1.97 -14.26 -14.30
N THR A 28 -1.13 -13.24 -14.52
CA THR A 28 -0.35 -12.55 -13.49
C THR A 28 -0.92 -11.16 -13.15
N ALA A 29 -2.06 -10.79 -13.74
CA ALA A 29 -2.73 -9.54 -13.46
C ALA A 29 -3.16 -9.53 -11.98
N PRO A 30 -2.66 -8.61 -11.15
CA PRO A 30 -3.22 -8.41 -9.83
C PRO A 30 -4.69 -8.00 -10.00
N GLN A 31 -5.57 -8.56 -9.18
CA GLN A 31 -7.02 -8.37 -9.22
C GLN A 31 -7.48 -6.90 -9.04
N THR A 32 -6.53 -5.97 -8.89
CA THR A 32 -6.72 -4.55 -8.60
C THR A 32 -7.22 -3.74 -9.80
N LEU A 33 -6.95 -4.17 -11.05
CA LEU A 33 -7.41 -3.40 -12.23
C LEU A 33 -8.93 -3.49 -12.46
N ALA A 34 -9.56 -4.58 -12.01
CA ALA A 34 -11.02 -4.74 -12.05
C ALA A 34 -11.74 -3.84 -11.01
N GLU A 35 -11.05 -3.44 -9.94
CA GLU A 35 -11.56 -2.47 -8.98
C GLU A 35 -11.53 -1.03 -9.54
N ILE A 36 -10.54 -0.71 -10.38
CA ILE A 36 -10.35 0.66 -10.90
C ILE A 36 -11.40 1.05 -11.95
N THR A 37 -11.88 0.11 -12.78
CA THR A 37 -12.93 0.39 -13.77
C THR A 37 -14.33 0.53 -13.15
N THR A 38 -14.53 0.01 -11.95
CA THR A 38 -15.81 0.10 -11.23
C THR A 38 -15.96 1.42 -10.46
N GLN A 39 -14.85 2.10 -10.12
CA GLN A 39 -14.86 3.33 -9.30
C GLN A 39 -15.28 4.62 -10.03
N ALA A 40 -15.35 4.64 -11.36
CA ALA A 40 -15.70 5.83 -12.13
C ALA A 40 -17.21 6.17 -12.15
N SER A 41 -18.09 5.28 -11.65
CA SER A 41 -19.54 5.40 -11.82
C SER A 41 -20.32 5.89 -10.59
N SER A 42 -19.69 6.16 -9.45
CA SER A 42 -20.41 6.64 -8.26
C SER A 42 -20.15 8.13 -8.01
N ALA A 43 -20.87 8.97 -8.74
CA ALA A 43 -21.00 10.39 -8.48
C ALA A 43 -21.61 10.66 -7.09
N VAL A 44 -21.00 11.59 -6.35
CA VAL A 44 -21.65 12.61 -5.49
C VAL A 44 -22.82 12.10 -4.61
N GLY A 45 -22.56 11.05 -3.85
CA GLY A 45 -23.26 10.78 -2.58
C GLY A 45 -22.21 10.90 -1.50
N THR A 46 -22.51 11.62 -0.42
CA THR A 46 -21.61 11.90 0.71
C THR A 46 -20.99 10.59 1.20
N TYR A 47 -19.78 10.29 0.76
CA TYR A 47 -19.09 9.08 1.13
C TYR A 47 -18.86 9.13 2.65
N GLN A 48 -19.53 8.25 3.37
CA GLN A 48 -19.40 8.12 4.81
C GLN A 48 -18.93 6.71 5.11
N ILE A 49 -17.82 6.64 5.84
CA ILE A 49 -17.31 5.39 6.38
C ILE A 49 -18.21 4.88 7.51
N ASP A 50 -18.17 3.57 7.75
CA ASP A 50 -18.86 2.97 8.89
C ASP A 50 -18.06 3.25 10.17
N GLN A 51 -18.50 4.25 10.93
CA GLN A 51 -17.80 4.70 12.13
C GLN A 51 -17.73 3.65 13.23
N ALA A 52 -18.76 2.82 13.36
CA ALA A 52 -18.77 1.76 14.35
C ALA A 52 -17.69 0.72 14.04
N ARG A 53 -17.52 0.37 12.76
CA ARG A 53 -16.42 -0.52 12.32
C ARG A 53 -15.06 0.12 12.46
N PHE A 54 -14.95 1.39 12.11
CA PHE A 54 -13.71 2.14 12.27
C PHE A 54 -13.23 2.15 13.73
N ASP A 55 -14.14 2.38 14.68
CA ASP A 55 -13.82 2.35 16.11
C ASP A 55 -13.53 0.93 16.62
N ALA A 56 -14.23 -0.09 16.11
CA ALA A 56 -13.92 -1.48 16.42
C ALA A 56 -12.51 -1.88 15.93
N ALA A 57 -12.13 -1.43 14.75
CA ALA A 57 -10.80 -1.64 14.19
C ALA A 57 -9.72 -0.91 15.01
N ARG A 58 -9.99 0.30 15.52
CA ARG A 58 -9.08 0.98 16.47
C ARG A 58 -8.86 0.17 17.74
N GLU A 59 -9.92 -0.42 18.29
CA GLU A 59 -9.78 -1.28 19.47
C GLU A 59 -8.94 -2.54 19.18
N LEU A 60 -9.12 -3.17 18.02
CA LEU A 60 -8.27 -4.28 17.58
C LEU A 60 -6.80 -3.84 17.42
N PHE A 61 -6.58 -2.65 16.87
CA PHE A 61 -5.25 -2.09 16.68
C PHE A 61 -4.51 -1.86 18.01
N ARG A 62 -5.21 -1.36 19.05
CA ARG A 62 -4.65 -1.22 20.40
C ARG A 62 -4.23 -2.55 21.02
N ARG A 63 -4.94 -3.63 20.69
CA ARG A 63 -4.64 -5.00 21.12
C ARG A 63 -3.53 -5.66 20.30
N GLU A 64 -2.80 -4.88 19.50
CA GLU A 64 -1.73 -5.33 18.59
C GLU A 64 -2.22 -6.32 17.51
N GLN A 65 -3.53 -6.40 17.27
CA GLN A 65 -4.11 -7.24 16.22
C GLN A 65 -4.13 -6.48 14.89
N HIS A 66 -2.95 -6.07 14.42
CA HIS A 66 -2.78 -5.14 13.31
C HIS A 66 -3.40 -5.65 12.00
N ARG A 67 -3.25 -6.95 11.69
CA ARG A 67 -3.89 -7.57 10.52
C ARG A 67 -5.42 -7.52 10.59
N ALA A 68 -6.00 -7.90 11.73
CA ALA A 68 -7.46 -7.88 11.91
C ALA A 68 -8.01 -6.44 11.88
N ALA A 69 -7.26 -5.48 12.42
CA ALA A 69 -7.62 -4.06 12.35
C ALA A 69 -7.65 -3.55 10.90
N ARG A 70 -6.69 -3.94 10.05
CA ARG A 70 -6.72 -3.61 8.61
C ARG A 70 -7.93 -4.17 7.90
N ASP A 71 -8.26 -5.44 8.16
CA ASP A 71 -9.40 -6.09 7.53
C ASP A 71 -10.71 -5.37 7.91
N GLU A 72 -10.86 -4.94 9.17
CA GLU A 72 -12.02 -4.17 9.61
C GLU A 72 -12.02 -2.72 9.10
N TRP A 73 -10.87 -2.05 9.00
CA TRP A 73 -10.78 -0.73 8.36
C TRP A 73 -11.07 -0.77 6.86
N ALA A 74 -10.64 -1.82 6.15
CA ALA A 74 -10.99 -2.03 4.75
C ALA A 74 -12.49 -2.26 4.55
N ARG A 75 -13.17 -2.86 5.55
CA ARG A 75 -14.64 -2.98 5.56
C ARG A 75 -15.33 -1.67 5.95
N ALA A 76 -14.70 -0.85 6.79
CA ALA A 76 -15.20 0.47 7.18
C ALA A 76 -15.11 1.49 6.03
N ASP A 77 -14.04 1.41 5.23
CA ASP A 77 -13.78 2.21 4.03
C ASP A 77 -13.57 1.32 2.77
N PRO A 78 -14.61 0.63 2.25
CA PRO A 78 -14.46 -0.22 1.07
C PRO A 78 -14.06 0.53 -0.19
N GLY A 79 -14.30 1.85 -0.21
CA GLY A 79 -13.94 2.71 -1.34
C GLY A 79 -12.49 3.18 -1.29
N GLY A 80 -11.82 3.03 -0.15
CA GLY A 80 -10.51 3.63 0.07
C GLY A 80 -10.51 5.16 -0.06
N ARG A 81 -11.61 5.81 0.29
CA ARG A 81 -11.86 7.25 0.04
C ARG A 81 -11.74 8.10 1.30
N ASP A 82 -11.56 7.49 2.47
CA ASP A 82 -11.34 8.22 3.72
C ASP A 82 -9.85 8.31 4.07
N ALA A 83 -9.32 9.53 4.07
CA ALA A 83 -7.90 9.78 4.29
C ALA A 83 -7.44 9.27 5.67
N ARG A 84 -8.27 9.43 6.71
CA ARG A 84 -7.97 8.98 8.07
C ARG A 84 -7.89 7.46 8.14
N THR A 85 -8.82 6.75 7.55
CA THR A 85 -8.83 5.28 7.50
C THR A 85 -7.61 4.74 6.76
N GLN A 86 -7.25 5.34 5.62
CA GLN A 86 -6.03 4.98 4.89
C GLN A 86 -4.77 5.22 5.73
N PHE A 87 -4.72 6.29 6.54
CA PHE A 87 -3.62 6.52 7.47
C PHE A 87 -3.48 5.42 8.54
N TYR A 88 -4.58 5.02 9.19
CA TYR A 88 -4.52 3.95 10.20
C TYR A 88 -4.14 2.60 9.59
N ILE A 89 -4.61 2.30 8.37
CA ILE A 89 -4.18 1.12 7.62
C ILE A 89 -2.66 1.17 7.38
N ALA A 90 -2.13 2.30 6.90
CA ALA A 90 -0.69 2.48 6.70
C ALA A 90 0.10 2.29 8.02
N TYR A 91 -0.39 2.88 9.10
CA TYR A 91 0.28 2.82 10.40
C TYR A 91 0.27 1.39 10.97
N SER A 92 -0.76 0.59 10.69
CA SER A 92 -0.78 -0.82 11.06
C SER A 92 0.21 -1.69 10.29
N PHE A 93 0.46 -1.38 9.01
CA PHE A 93 1.52 -2.02 8.24
C PHE A 93 2.89 -1.68 8.79
N TYR A 94 3.12 -0.40 9.15
CA TYR A 94 4.33 0.01 9.84
C TYR A 94 4.54 -0.78 11.13
N ARG A 95 3.50 -0.89 11.97
CA ARG A 95 3.60 -1.57 13.28
C ARG A 95 3.81 -3.07 13.18
N GLU A 96 3.21 -3.73 12.17
CA GLU A 96 3.34 -5.16 11.95
C GLU A 96 4.64 -5.53 11.24
N GLY A 97 5.04 -4.73 10.25
CA GLY A 97 6.28 -4.94 9.52
C GLY A 97 7.53 -4.53 10.30
N TRP A 98 7.40 -3.78 11.39
CA TRP A 98 8.54 -3.35 12.21
C TRP A 98 9.08 -4.51 13.03
N GLY A 99 10.22 -5.06 12.61
CA GLY A 99 10.93 -6.09 13.34
C GLY A 99 12.11 -5.55 14.16
N ARG A 100 12.52 -6.31 15.18
CA ARG A 100 13.66 -5.95 16.04
C ARG A 100 15.02 -5.99 15.32
N LEU A 101 15.11 -6.73 14.22
CA LEU A 101 16.34 -6.98 13.45
C LEU A 101 16.19 -6.64 11.97
N TYR A 102 15.03 -6.93 11.38
CA TYR A 102 14.70 -6.63 9.99
C TYR A 102 13.24 -6.23 9.89
N ASN A 103 12.95 -5.26 9.04
CA ASN A 103 11.59 -4.92 8.65
C ASN A 103 11.10 -5.86 7.55
N ASP A 104 9.79 -6.07 7.49
CA ASP A 104 9.16 -6.76 6.38
C ASP A 104 8.93 -5.75 5.24
N ASP A 105 9.80 -5.82 4.22
CA ASP A 105 9.78 -4.94 3.05
C ASP A 105 8.42 -4.99 2.31
N GLU A 106 7.72 -6.12 2.36
CA GLU A 106 6.41 -6.29 1.72
C GLU A 106 5.33 -5.50 2.46
N LEU A 107 5.28 -5.66 3.78
CA LEU A 107 4.36 -4.90 4.62
C LEU A 107 4.66 -3.41 4.56
N PHE A 108 5.94 -3.03 4.53
CA PHE A 108 6.31 -1.62 4.44
C PHE A 108 5.89 -1.00 3.12
N ARG A 109 6.05 -1.70 1.99
CA ARG A 109 5.58 -1.22 0.69
C ARG A 109 4.07 -1.03 0.65
N GLN A 110 3.31 -1.97 1.21
CA GLN A 110 1.86 -1.84 1.35
C GLN A 110 1.46 -0.65 2.24
N GLY A 111 2.25 -0.39 3.29
CA GLY A 111 2.13 0.81 4.12
C GLY A 111 2.36 2.10 3.32
N ILE A 112 3.41 2.16 2.49
CA ILE A 112 3.73 3.33 1.64
C ILE A 112 2.57 3.63 0.70
N GLU A 113 1.99 2.61 0.07
CA GLU A 113 0.84 2.78 -0.82
C GLU A 113 -0.37 3.36 -0.07
N ALA A 114 -0.68 2.83 1.11
CA ALA A 114 -1.77 3.33 1.94
C ALA A 114 -1.54 4.78 2.41
N ALA A 115 -0.32 5.11 2.83
CA ALA A 115 0.04 6.48 3.21
C ALA A 115 -0.03 7.44 2.00
N SER A 116 0.38 6.99 0.81
CA SER A 116 0.29 7.77 -0.42
C SER A 116 -1.17 8.01 -0.84
N ARG A 117 -2.07 7.04 -0.63
CA ARG A 117 -3.52 7.24 -0.82
C ARG A 117 -4.06 8.27 0.17
N ALA A 118 -3.71 8.16 1.45
CA ALA A 118 -4.13 9.13 2.47
C ALA A 118 -3.71 10.57 2.12
N LEU A 119 -2.48 10.76 1.63
CA LEU A 119 -1.99 12.07 1.15
C LEU A 119 -2.74 12.56 -0.10
N SER A 120 -3.06 11.67 -1.03
CA SER A 120 -3.79 12.02 -2.27
C SER A 120 -5.23 12.44 -1.98
N LEU A 121 -5.84 11.89 -0.93
CA LEU A 121 -7.19 12.22 -0.48
C LEU A 121 -7.25 13.53 0.33
N SER A 122 -6.12 14.01 0.85
CA SER A 122 -6.01 15.24 1.64
C SER A 122 -4.89 16.16 1.11
N PRO A 123 -5.02 16.71 -0.10
CA PRO A 123 -3.97 17.52 -0.72
C PRO A 123 -3.85 18.93 -0.13
N GLU A 124 -4.94 19.52 0.37
CA GLU A 124 -4.97 20.90 0.88
C GLU A 124 -4.75 21.01 2.39
N SER A 125 -5.03 19.93 3.13
CA SER A 125 -4.80 19.84 4.57
C SER A 125 -3.72 18.81 4.81
N ALA A 126 -2.59 19.20 5.42
CA ALA A 126 -1.63 18.23 5.92
C ALA A 126 -2.36 17.28 6.85
N LEU A 127 -2.65 16.05 6.38
CA LEU A 127 -3.46 15.09 7.12
C LEU A 127 -2.74 14.78 8.43
N THR A 128 -3.23 15.43 9.49
CA THR A 128 -2.72 15.31 10.86
C THR A 128 -3.79 14.61 11.67
N ILE A 129 -3.43 13.44 12.20
CA ILE A 129 -4.30 12.65 13.06
C ILE A 129 -3.99 13.03 14.51
N ASP A 130 -4.94 13.70 15.15
CA ASP A 130 -4.88 14.00 16.57
C ASP A 130 -5.32 12.76 17.38
N ASP A 131 -4.38 11.83 17.58
CA ASP A 131 -4.56 10.64 18.39
C ASP A 131 -3.40 10.51 19.39
N PRO A 132 -3.64 10.67 20.71
CA PRO A 132 -2.60 10.67 21.72
C PRO A 132 -1.90 9.31 21.87
N GLU A 133 -2.50 8.23 21.36
CA GLU A 133 -1.91 6.89 21.40
C GLU A 133 -0.90 6.67 20.27
N LEU A 134 -0.90 7.54 19.26
CA LEU A 134 0.02 7.49 18.14
C LEU A 134 1.23 8.37 18.42
N LYS A 135 2.38 7.94 17.90
CA LYS A 135 3.64 8.66 18.01
C LYS A 135 4.02 9.39 16.72
N MET A 136 3.43 9.02 15.57
CA MET A 136 3.46 9.80 14.33
C MET A 136 2.04 10.18 13.96
N HIS A 137 1.82 11.46 13.68
CA HIS A 137 0.48 12.02 13.47
C HIS A 137 0.27 12.47 12.03
N ALA A 138 1.34 12.68 11.26
CA ALA A 138 1.26 13.14 9.88
C ALA A 138 1.42 12.00 8.87
N ALA A 139 0.57 11.96 7.85
CA ALA A 139 0.67 10.96 6.78
C ALA A 139 1.98 11.05 5.99
N ALA A 140 2.50 12.26 5.80
CA ALA A 140 3.79 12.49 5.15
C ALA A 140 4.96 11.96 5.99
N GLU A 141 4.90 12.14 7.31
CA GLU A 141 5.89 11.61 8.24
C GLU A 141 5.90 10.09 8.22
N LEU A 142 4.72 9.46 8.31
CA LEU A 142 4.58 8.01 8.26
C LEU A 142 5.11 7.42 6.93
N LYS A 143 4.81 8.06 5.80
CA LYS A 143 5.31 7.63 4.49
C LYS A 143 6.85 7.66 4.45
N ALA A 144 7.46 8.75 4.91
CA ALA A 144 8.91 8.89 4.92
C ALA A 144 9.59 7.83 5.81
N GLU A 145 9.02 7.52 6.98
CA GLU A 145 9.55 6.48 7.88
C GLU A 145 9.43 5.07 7.27
N LEU A 146 8.33 4.80 6.56
CA LEU A 146 8.17 3.55 5.80
C LEU A 146 9.16 3.45 4.63
N GLU A 147 9.35 4.51 3.85
CA GLU A 147 10.33 4.55 2.76
C GLU A 147 11.76 4.31 3.27
N GLN A 148 12.13 4.97 4.37
CA GLN A 148 13.41 4.74 5.05
C GLN A 148 13.58 3.32 5.60
N GLY A 149 12.47 2.63 5.90
CA GLY A 149 12.50 1.25 6.37
C GLY A 149 12.68 0.22 5.25
N VAL A 150 12.36 0.57 4.01
CA VAL A 150 12.57 -0.25 2.80
C VAL A 150 13.91 0.03 2.14
N GLU A 151 14.38 1.28 2.19
CA GLU A 151 15.71 1.66 1.68
C GLU A 151 16.82 1.00 2.51
N ARG A 152 17.22 -0.21 2.12
CA ARG A 152 18.50 -0.81 2.52
C ARG A 152 19.64 0.05 1.98
N THR A 153 19.95 1.10 2.69
CA THR A 153 21.12 1.91 2.41
C THR A 153 22.34 1.19 2.98
N TRP A 154 23.46 1.19 2.28
CA TRP A 154 24.76 0.73 2.80
C TRP A 154 25.19 1.48 4.10
N ASP A 155 24.45 2.50 4.52
CA ASP A 155 24.50 3.20 5.82
C ASP A 155 24.08 2.31 7.02
N ASP A 156 23.40 1.17 6.79
CA ASP A 156 23.05 0.18 7.84
C ASP A 156 24.28 -0.53 8.45
N LEU A 157 25.46 -0.36 7.83
CA LEU A 157 26.74 -0.79 8.41
C LEU A 157 27.32 0.21 9.42
N ASN A 158 26.63 1.32 9.71
CA ASN A 158 27.08 2.31 10.68
C ASN A 158 26.60 1.91 12.10
N PRO A 159 27.48 1.39 12.98
CA PRO A 159 27.09 0.86 14.30
C PRO A 159 26.54 1.92 15.27
N LEU A 160 26.62 3.21 14.91
CA LEU A 160 26.12 4.32 15.71
C LEU A 160 24.61 4.60 15.52
N LYS A 161 23.94 3.98 14.54
CA LYS A 161 22.49 4.16 14.27
C LYS A 161 21.63 2.94 14.60
N MET A 162 22.20 1.89 15.21
CA MET A 162 21.51 0.65 15.60
C MET A 162 20.45 0.82 16.71
N THR A 163 20.22 2.04 17.18
CA THR A 163 19.19 2.39 18.17
C THR A 163 18.10 3.26 17.53
N ARG A 164 17.37 2.74 16.54
CA ARG A 164 16.11 3.40 16.14
C ARG A 164 15.06 3.10 17.20
N GLU A 165 14.79 4.08 18.05
CA GLU A 165 13.72 4.00 19.04
C GLU A 165 12.37 4.05 18.32
N ARG A 166 11.50 3.08 18.62
CA ARG A 166 10.18 2.93 18.00
C ARG A 166 9.34 4.19 18.26
N LYS A 167 8.99 4.93 17.21
CA LYS A 167 7.93 5.95 17.23
C LYS A 167 6.56 5.30 16.98
#